data_AF-A0A317XH58-F1
#
_entry.id   AF-A0A317XH58-F1
#
_cell.length_a   1.000
_cell.length_b   1.000
_cell.length_c   1.000
_cell.angle_alpha   90.00
_cell.angle_beta   90.00
_cell.angle_gamma   90.00
#
_symmetry.space_group_name_H-M   'P 1'
#
loop_
_entity.id
_entity.type
_entity.pdbx_description
1 polymer ?
#
loop_
_entity_poly.entity_id
_entity_poly.type
_entity_poly.pdbx_seq_one_letter_code
_entity_poly.pdbx_strand_id
1 'polypeptide(L)'
;MPFQTYEQALNQIPNIMNNFLHATDSTPLRIVGDTPTNALDSEDYLSSITAIVRNVTKSVHHSHPDTQTRFLAAAIYERHSYFVLDLNNTHYDYKTAHTDLTPIPVYVLRLSRRPRIFRFQPEDTRLAERLADMHRGRGYEPLPLFEDHHGIVQYRSPRGLFE
;
A
#
# COMPACT_ATOMS: atom_id res chain seq x y z
N MET A 1 21.50 6.98 -15.33
CA MET A 1 20.68 8.20 -15.13
C MET A 1 19.23 7.82 -14.78
N PRO A 2 18.91 7.46 -13.53
CA PRO A 2 17.55 7.01 -13.14
C PRO A 2 16.70 8.07 -12.41
N PHE A 3 17.30 9.08 -11.77
CA PHE A 3 16.62 9.93 -10.79
C PHE A 3 15.59 10.91 -11.38
N GLN A 4 15.84 11.49 -12.56
CA GLN A 4 14.90 12.46 -13.18
C GLN A 4 13.53 11.85 -13.51
N THR A 5 13.46 10.57 -13.85
CA THR A 5 12.19 9.94 -14.26
C THR A 5 11.29 9.54 -13.09
N TYR A 6 11.86 9.32 -11.91
CA TYR A 6 11.10 8.91 -10.74
C TYR A 6 10.47 10.10 -10.01
N GLU A 7 11.23 11.18 -9.79
CA GLU A 7 10.66 12.43 -9.26
C GLU A 7 9.53 12.96 -10.15
N GLN A 8 9.70 12.87 -11.47
CA GLN A 8 8.64 13.17 -12.44
C GLN A 8 7.40 12.29 -12.26
N ALA A 9 7.57 11.03 -11.87
CA ALA A 9 6.45 10.13 -11.60
C ALA A 9 5.73 10.53 -10.29
N LEU A 10 6.48 10.87 -9.24
CA LEU A 10 5.93 11.33 -7.97
C LEU A 10 5.16 12.65 -8.11
N ASN A 11 5.65 13.58 -8.94
CA ASN A 11 4.99 14.85 -9.21
C ASN A 11 3.66 14.71 -9.96
N GLN A 12 3.40 13.54 -10.57
CA GLN A 12 2.13 13.26 -11.25
C GLN A 12 1.08 12.64 -10.33
N ILE A 13 1.44 12.20 -9.11
CA ILE A 13 0.52 11.59 -8.16
C ILE A 13 -0.72 12.47 -7.90
N PRO A 14 -0.61 13.79 -7.62
CA PRO A 14 -1.79 14.61 -7.37
C PRO A 14 -2.81 14.60 -8.50
N ASN A 15 -2.36 14.75 -9.75
CA ASN A 15 -3.24 14.76 -10.91
C ASN A 15 -3.87 13.38 -11.16
N ILE A 16 -3.10 12.30 -11.01
CA ILE A 16 -3.60 10.93 -11.15
C ILE A 16 -4.67 10.64 -10.11
N MET A 17 -4.40 10.97 -8.84
CA MET A 17 -5.33 10.74 -7.75
C MET A 17 -6.59 11.59 -7.91
N ASN A 18 -6.46 12.86 -8.28
CA ASN A 18 -7.62 13.72 -8.51
C ASN A 18 -8.54 13.17 -9.62
N ASN A 19 -7.97 12.81 -10.77
CA ASN A 19 -8.73 12.25 -11.89
C ASN A 19 -9.39 10.90 -11.53
N PHE A 20 -8.67 10.06 -10.79
CA PHE A 20 -9.18 8.78 -10.33
C PHE A 20 -10.35 8.95 -9.37
N LEU A 21 -10.21 9.80 -8.36
CA LEU A 21 -11.20 9.95 -7.31
C LEU A 21 -12.50 10.60 -7.81
N HIS A 22 -12.42 11.49 -8.81
CA HIS A 22 -13.61 12.01 -9.49
C HIS A 22 -14.43 10.94 -10.21
N ALA A 23 -13.83 9.78 -10.54
CA ALA A 23 -14.49 8.67 -11.19
C ALA A 23 -14.91 7.54 -10.22
N THR A 24 -14.59 7.66 -8.93
CA THR A 24 -14.95 6.68 -7.89
C THR A 24 -15.98 7.26 -6.94
N ASP A 25 -16.84 6.39 -6.41
CA ASP A 25 -17.73 6.76 -5.30
C ASP A 25 -17.00 6.65 -3.95
N SER A 26 -17.74 6.84 -2.85
CA SER A 26 -17.19 6.75 -1.50
C SER A 26 -17.04 5.32 -0.98
N THR A 27 -17.15 4.28 -1.82
CA THR A 27 -17.03 2.89 -1.37
C THR A 27 -15.61 2.57 -0.90
N PRO A 28 -15.43 1.60 0.02
CA PRO A 28 -14.11 1.16 0.43
C PRO A 28 -13.29 0.69 -0.77
N LEU A 29 -12.06 1.18 -0.89
CA LEU A 29 -11.12 0.73 -1.92
C LEU A 29 -9.71 0.63 -1.37
N ARG A 30 -8.87 -0.15 -2.05
CA ARG A 30 -7.49 -0.41 -1.66
C ARG A 30 -6.54 0.01 -2.78
N ILE A 31 -5.62 0.91 -2.47
CA ILE A 31 -4.56 1.31 -3.39
C ILE A 31 -3.31 0.48 -3.10
N VAL A 32 -2.81 -0.20 -4.13
CA VAL A 32 -1.49 -0.83 -4.13
C VAL A 32 -0.53 0.05 -4.89
N GLY A 33 0.44 0.63 -4.20
CA GLY A 33 1.58 1.25 -4.88
C GLY A 33 2.49 0.19 -5.47
N ASP A 34 2.91 0.37 -6.71
CA ASP A 34 3.92 -0.46 -7.39
C ASP A 34 5.07 0.45 -7.82
N THR A 35 6.20 0.37 -7.11
CA THR A 35 7.34 1.28 -7.23
C THR A 35 8.62 0.50 -7.54
N PRO A 36 9.42 0.90 -8.55
CA PRO A 36 10.75 0.32 -8.75
C PRO A 36 11.62 0.46 -7.50
N THR A 37 12.17 -0.64 -6.99
CA THR A 37 12.94 -0.64 -5.73
C THR A 37 14.18 0.23 -5.81
N ASN A 38 14.82 0.27 -6.99
CA ASN A 38 15.99 1.10 -7.26
C ASN A 38 15.70 2.62 -7.24
N ALA A 39 14.44 3.02 -7.11
CA ALA A 39 14.03 4.41 -6.96
C ALA A 39 13.83 4.81 -5.48
N LEU A 40 13.93 3.85 -4.56
CA LEU A 40 13.86 4.07 -3.12
C LEU A 40 15.26 4.23 -2.54
N ASP A 41 15.36 4.87 -1.38
CA ASP A 41 16.57 4.87 -0.57
C ASP A 41 16.82 3.46 -0.02
N SER A 42 17.95 2.86 -0.40
CA SER A 42 18.34 1.52 0.07
C SER A 42 18.75 1.48 1.53
N GLU A 43 19.09 2.62 2.13
CA GLU A 43 19.40 2.72 3.55
C GLU A 43 18.13 2.83 4.41
N ASP A 44 17.01 3.29 3.81
CA ASP A 44 15.72 3.42 4.49
C ASP A 44 14.52 3.31 3.53
N TYR A 45 14.20 2.08 3.16
CA TYR A 45 13.07 1.77 2.28
C TYR A 45 11.73 2.22 2.87
N LEU A 46 11.53 2.04 4.19
CA LEU A 46 10.26 2.36 4.83
C LEU A 46 10.00 3.86 4.84
N SER A 47 11.01 4.68 5.13
CA SER A 47 10.89 6.14 5.02
C SER A 47 10.60 6.58 3.60
N SER A 48 11.26 5.98 2.60
CA SER A 48 11.01 6.26 1.18
C SER A 48 9.55 5.97 0.80
N ILE A 49 9.04 4.78 1.13
CA ILE A 49 7.64 4.41 0.89
C ILE A 49 6.67 5.32 1.65
N THR A 50 6.97 5.64 2.91
CA THR A 50 6.13 6.53 3.74
C THR A 50 5.99 7.91 3.13
N ALA A 51 7.05 8.45 2.51
CA ALA A 51 6.99 9.72 1.80
C ALA A 51 6.04 9.66 0.59
N ILE A 52 6.06 8.56 -0.17
CA ILE A 52 5.14 8.33 -1.30
C ILE A 52 3.70 8.25 -0.79
N VAL A 53 3.45 7.42 0.23
CA VAL A 53 2.11 7.26 0.83
C VAL A 53 1.58 8.60 1.33
N ARG A 54 2.41 9.40 2.00
CA ARG A 54 2.04 10.77 2.41
C ARG A 54 1.60 11.64 1.22
N ASN A 55 2.28 11.54 0.08
CA ASN A 55 1.90 12.29 -1.12
C ASN A 55 0.55 11.82 -1.68
N VAL A 56 0.31 10.50 -1.72
CA VAL A 56 -0.97 9.92 -2.12
C VAL A 56 -2.08 10.36 -1.16
N THR A 57 -1.89 10.21 0.16
CA THR A 57 -2.86 10.63 1.18
C THR A 57 -3.17 12.12 1.11
N LYS A 58 -2.17 12.99 0.92
CA LYS A 58 -2.40 14.43 0.73
C LYS A 58 -3.26 14.71 -0.51
N SER A 59 -2.98 14.00 -1.61
CA SER A 59 -3.76 14.14 -2.85
C SER A 59 -5.20 13.67 -2.66
N VAL A 60 -5.41 12.56 -1.93
CA VAL A 60 -6.73 12.05 -1.56
C VAL A 60 -7.50 13.08 -0.74
N HIS A 61 -6.93 13.60 0.35
CA HIS A 61 -7.61 14.58 1.21
C HIS A 61 -7.79 15.95 0.55
N HIS A 62 -7.00 16.29 -0.47
CA HIS A 62 -7.22 17.51 -1.25
C HIS A 62 -8.51 17.42 -2.08
N SER A 63 -8.74 16.28 -2.74
CA SER A 63 -9.93 16.06 -3.57
C SER A 63 -11.16 15.65 -2.76
N HIS A 64 -10.97 14.83 -1.72
CA HIS A 64 -12.02 14.29 -0.85
C HIS A 64 -11.59 14.34 0.63
N PRO A 65 -11.74 15.50 1.30
CA PRO A 65 -11.24 15.74 2.66
C PRO A 65 -11.71 14.76 3.73
N ASP A 66 -12.91 14.21 3.57
CA ASP A 66 -13.53 13.29 4.55
C ASP A 66 -13.11 11.82 4.36
N THR A 67 -12.28 11.53 3.36
CA THR A 67 -11.81 10.16 3.09
C THR A 67 -10.95 9.66 4.23
N GLN A 68 -11.31 8.54 4.84
CA GLN A 68 -10.45 7.89 5.82
C GLN A 68 -9.36 7.11 5.10
N THR A 69 -8.09 7.37 5.45
CA THR A 69 -6.94 6.67 4.88
C THR A 69 -6.23 5.83 5.93
N ARG A 70 -5.76 4.63 5.55
CA ARG A 70 -4.99 3.75 6.45
C ARG A 70 -3.85 3.05 5.71
N PHE A 71 -2.61 3.38 6.08
CA PHE A 71 -1.41 2.73 5.53
C PHE A 71 -1.22 1.37 6.22
N LEU A 72 -1.54 0.29 5.51
CA LEU A 72 -1.61 -1.05 6.08
C LEU A 72 -0.27 -1.78 6.04
N ALA A 73 0.40 -1.77 4.90
CA ALA A 73 1.58 -2.61 4.71
C ALA A 73 2.53 -2.05 3.66
N ALA A 74 3.81 -2.37 3.79
CA ALA A 74 4.81 -2.20 2.77
C ALA A 74 5.68 -3.46 2.64
N ALA A 75 5.98 -3.84 1.41
CA ALA A 75 6.78 -5.01 1.09
C ALA A 75 7.84 -4.65 0.05
N ILE A 76 9.11 -4.86 0.39
CA ILE A 76 10.26 -4.54 -0.46
C ILE A 76 10.75 -5.82 -1.11
N TYR A 77 10.85 -5.83 -2.44
CA TYR A 77 11.48 -6.92 -3.20
C TYR A 77 12.60 -6.35 -4.08
N GLU A 78 13.42 -7.22 -4.67
CA GLU A 78 14.60 -6.83 -5.46
C GLU A 78 14.27 -5.83 -6.59
N ARG A 79 13.18 -6.06 -7.33
CA ARG A 79 12.83 -5.23 -8.51
C ARG A 79 11.77 -4.18 -8.22
N HIS A 80 10.73 -4.56 -7.48
CA HIS A 80 9.58 -3.72 -7.19
C HIS A 80 9.23 -3.80 -5.71
N SER A 81 8.86 -2.66 -5.16
CA SER A 81 8.38 -2.50 -3.81
C SER A 81 6.95 -2.01 -3.84
N TYR A 82 6.20 -2.45 -2.83
CA TYR A 82 4.76 -2.26 -2.76
C TYR A 82 4.36 -1.60 -1.46
N PHE A 83 3.31 -0.79 -1.52
CA PHE A 83 2.60 -0.33 -0.34
C PHE A 83 1.10 -0.58 -0.49
N VAL A 84 0.40 -0.69 0.62
CA VAL A 84 -1.05 -0.87 0.66
C VAL A 84 -1.67 0.26 1.48
N LEU A 85 -2.53 1.04 0.84
CA LEU A 85 -3.27 2.14 1.44
C LEU A 85 -4.77 1.91 1.26
N ASP A 86 -5.50 1.75 2.35
CA ASP A 86 -6.96 1.66 2.33
C ASP A 86 -7.58 3.05 2.35
N LEU A 87 -8.63 3.22 1.56
CA LEU A 87 -9.51 4.39 1.55
C LEU A 87 -10.90 3.93 1.97
N ASN A 88 -11.52 4.63 2.92
CA ASN A 88 -12.88 4.39 3.42
C ASN A 88 -13.17 2.97 3.92
N ASN A 89 -12.13 2.15 4.19
CA ASN A 89 -12.29 0.89 4.91
C ASN A 89 -12.50 1.15 6.41
N THR A 90 -13.69 1.66 6.74
CA THR A 90 -14.11 2.04 8.10
C THR A 90 -14.29 0.84 9.03
N HIS A 91 -14.52 -0.34 8.47
CA HIS A 91 -14.75 -1.59 9.20
C HIS A 91 -13.46 -2.37 9.50
N TYR A 92 -12.30 -1.86 9.06
CA TYR A 92 -11.02 -2.48 9.37
C TYR A 92 -10.80 -2.60 10.89
N ASP A 93 -10.60 -3.83 11.36
CA ASP A 93 -10.24 -4.12 12.74
C ASP A 93 -8.89 -4.84 12.80
N TYR A 94 -7.89 -4.13 13.33
CA TYR A 94 -6.52 -4.64 13.48
C TYR A 94 -6.45 -5.95 14.30
N LYS A 95 -7.35 -6.15 15.28
CA LYS A 95 -7.33 -7.35 16.13
C LYS A 95 -7.75 -8.59 15.35
N THR A 96 -8.69 -8.45 14.42
CA THR A 96 -9.23 -9.54 13.61
C THR A 96 -8.67 -9.60 12.19
N ALA A 97 -7.86 -8.62 11.77
CA ALA A 97 -7.28 -8.52 10.42
C ALA A 97 -6.50 -9.76 9.93
N HIS A 98 -6.01 -10.63 10.83
CA HIS A 98 -5.35 -11.90 10.49
C HIS A 98 -6.30 -13.03 10.03
N THR A 99 -7.60 -12.83 10.14
CA THR A 99 -8.66 -13.74 9.66
C THR A 99 -9.66 -13.04 8.73
N ASP A 100 -9.52 -11.73 8.53
CA ASP A 100 -10.37 -10.97 7.60
C ASP A 100 -9.90 -11.16 6.16
N LEU A 101 -10.72 -11.88 5.39
CA LEU A 101 -10.50 -12.15 3.97
C LEU A 101 -11.48 -11.38 3.08
N THR A 102 -12.15 -10.35 3.64
CA THR A 102 -13.15 -9.57 2.91
C THR A 102 -12.51 -8.93 1.67
N PRO A 103 -12.99 -9.26 0.46
CA PRO A 103 -12.46 -8.65 -0.76
C PRO A 103 -12.80 -7.17 -0.79
N ILE A 104 -11.79 -6.33 -1.03
CA ILE A 104 -11.93 -4.88 -1.22
C ILE A 104 -11.44 -4.56 -2.64
N PRO A 105 -12.16 -3.74 -3.43
CA PRO A 105 -11.72 -3.32 -4.75
C PRO A 105 -10.28 -2.78 -4.76
N VAL A 106 -9.37 -3.50 -5.40
CA VAL A 106 -7.96 -3.12 -5.53
C VAL A 106 -7.71 -2.28 -6.78
N TYR A 107 -6.97 -1.18 -6.60
CA TYR A 107 -6.44 -0.33 -7.65
C TYR A 107 -4.92 -0.24 -7.53
N VAL A 108 -4.21 -0.50 -8.61
CA VAL A 108 -2.74 -0.45 -8.63
C VAL A 108 -2.29 0.93 -9.10
N LEU A 109 -1.64 1.69 -8.23
CA LEU A 109 -0.89 2.90 -8.58
C LEU A 109 0.52 2.51 -8.96
N ARG A 110 0.77 2.34 -10.27
CA ARG A 110 2.09 2.04 -10.79
C ARG A 110 2.90 3.31 -10.97
N LEU A 111 3.97 3.45 -10.18
CA LEU A 111 4.91 4.57 -10.21
C LEU A 111 6.10 4.22 -11.12
N SER A 112 5.89 4.37 -12.43
CA SER A 112 6.92 4.14 -13.45
C SER A 112 7.20 5.42 -14.24
N ARG A 113 7.95 5.33 -15.34
CA ARG A 113 8.14 6.46 -16.28
C ARG A 113 6.83 7.06 -16.80
N ARG A 114 5.77 6.24 -16.86
CA ARG A 114 4.40 6.68 -17.17
C ARG A 114 3.49 6.22 -16.02
N PRO A 115 3.38 7.03 -14.96
CA PRO A 115 2.59 6.64 -13.80
C PRO A 115 1.12 6.56 -14.16
N ARG A 116 0.42 5.57 -13.61
CA ARG A 116 -1.01 5.35 -13.85
C ARG A 116 -1.64 4.58 -12.70
N ILE A 117 -2.94 4.76 -12.54
CA ILE A 117 -3.77 3.96 -11.64
C ILE A 117 -4.81 3.18 -12.45
N PHE A 118 -5.03 1.92 -12.10
CA PHE A 118 -6.01 1.07 -12.79
C PHE A 118 -6.58 0.02 -11.84
N ARG A 119 -7.82 -0.39 -12.10
CA ARG A 119 -8.50 -1.46 -11.38
C ARG A 119 -7.83 -2.80 -11.64
N PHE A 120 -7.61 -3.60 -10.59
CA PHE A 120 -7.03 -4.94 -10.74
C PHE A 120 -7.78 -5.98 -9.88
N GLN A 121 -8.91 -6.45 -10.42
CA GLN A 121 -9.85 -7.35 -9.75
C GLN A 121 -9.25 -8.66 -9.21
N PRO A 122 -8.27 -9.32 -9.90
CA PRO A 122 -7.66 -10.53 -9.35
C PRO A 122 -7.00 -10.34 -7.97
N GLU A 123 -6.66 -9.11 -7.59
CA GLU A 123 -6.02 -8.83 -6.31
C GLU A 123 -7.01 -8.56 -5.17
N ASP A 124 -8.30 -8.43 -5.41
CA ASP A 124 -9.27 -8.15 -4.34
C ASP A 124 -9.21 -9.20 -3.23
N THR A 125 -9.19 -10.48 -3.63
CA THR A 125 -9.09 -11.62 -2.71
C THR A 125 -7.64 -11.91 -2.35
N ARG A 126 -6.73 -11.97 -3.33
CA ARG A 126 -5.32 -12.32 -3.09
C ARG A 126 -4.62 -11.38 -2.12
N LEU A 127 -4.92 -10.08 -2.21
CA LEU A 127 -4.33 -9.10 -1.31
C LEU A 127 -4.94 -9.17 0.09
N ALA A 128 -6.22 -9.50 0.22
CA ALA A 128 -6.84 -9.74 1.52
C ALA A 128 -6.19 -10.94 2.23
N GLU A 129 -6.01 -12.06 1.52
CA GLU A 129 -5.27 -13.24 2.01
C GLU A 129 -3.85 -12.87 2.42
N ARG A 130 -3.13 -12.13 1.57
CA ARG A 130 -1.75 -11.71 1.87
C ARG A 130 -1.66 -10.81 3.10
N LEU A 131 -2.57 -9.86 3.27
CA LEU A 131 -2.59 -8.99 4.45
C LEU A 131 -2.93 -9.79 5.72
N ALA A 132 -3.87 -10.73 5.63
CA ALA A 132 -4.21 -11.61 6.74
C ALA A 132 -2.99 -12.46 7.17
N ASP A 133 -2.24 -12.99 6.22
CA ASP A 133 -0.99 -13.71 6.47
C ASP A 133 0.08 -12.82 7.09
N MET A 134 0.24 -11.59 6.59
CA MET A 134 1.16 -10.61 7.19
C MET A 134 0.78 -10.30 8.64
N HIS A 135 -0.51 -10.07 8.93
CA HIS A 135 -0.98 -9.88 10.31
C HIS A 135 -0.76 -11.10 11.19
N ARG A 136 -0.95 -12.30 10.65
CA ARG A 136 -0.69 -13.55 11.35
C ARG A 136 0.80 -13.68 11.70
N GLY A 137 1.70 -13.45 10.74
CA GLY A 137 3.14 -13.54 10.95
C GLY A 137 3.71 -12.44 11.85
N ARG A 138 3.30 -11.19 11.62
CA ARG A 138 3.82 -10.01 12.34
C ARG A 138 3.21 -9.80 13.72
N GLY A 139 2.17 -10.54 14.08
CA GLY A 139 1.63 -10.48 15.44
C GLY A 139 0.97 -9.15 15.74
N TYR A 140 1.50 -8.44 16.73
CA TYR A 140 1.00 -7.16 17.22
C TYR A 140 1.88 -5.97 16.83
N GLU A 141 2.76 -6.13 15.83
CA GLU A 141 3.54 -5.02 15.28
C GLU A 141 2.63 -3.89 14.75
N PRO A 142 2.93 -2.61 15.03
CA PRO A 142 2.10 -1.50 14.60
C PRO A 142 2.04 -1.40 13.07
N LEU A 143 1.00 -0.74 12.56
CA LEU A 143 0.94 -0.41 11.14
C LEU A 143 1.94 0.71 10.79
N PRO A 144 2.48 0.72 9.56
CA PRO A 144 2.31 -0.31 8.53
C PRO A 144 3.08 -1.58 8.89
N LEU A 145 2.52 -2.74 8.54
CA LEU A 145 3.29 -3.98 8.55
C LEU A 145 4.38 -3.89 7.49
N PHE A 146 5.62 -4.18 7.85
CA PHE A 146 6.76 -4.01 6.95
C PHE A 146 7.45 -5.33 6.69
N GLU A 147 7.68 -5.68 5.43
CA GLU A 147 8.50 -6.83 5.04
C GLU A 147 9.59 -6.42 4.05
N ASP A 148 10.84 -6.76 4.38
CA ASP A 148 11.98 -6.61 3.47
C ASP A 148 12.45 -7.99 3.00
N HIS A 149 12.27 -8.27 1.72
CA HIS A 149 12.58 -9.56 1.08
C HIS A 149 13.98 -9.59 0.45
N HIS A 150 14.84 -8.60 0.70
CA HIS A 150 16.27 -8.72 0.39
C HIS A 150 16.99 -9.72 1.31
N GLY A 151 16.37 -10.07 2.44
CA GLY A 151 16.84 -11.09 3.37
C GLY A 151 15.71 -12.05 3.79
N ILE A 152 15.97 -12.82 4.85
CA ILE A 152 14.95 -13.70 5.42
C ILE A 152 13.97 -12.86 6.25
N VAL A 153 12.70 -12.86 5.86
CA VAL A 153 11.63 -12.30 6.67
C VAL A 153 11.44 -13.17 7.92
N GLN A 154 11.67 -12.59 9.10
CA GLN A 154 11.50 -13.28 10.39
C GLN A 154 10.24 -12.79 11.11
N TYR A 155 9.42 -13.74 11.55
CA TYR A 155 8.22 -13.50 12.34
C TYR A 155 8.53 -13.77 13.81
N ARG A 156 8.60 -12.71 14.62
CA ARG A 156 9.03 -12.80 16.03
C ARG A 156 7.93 -13.22 16.99
N SER A 157 6.67 -12.85 16.70
CA SER A 157 5.53 -13.10 17.59
C SER A 157 4.24 -13.34 16.81
N PRO A 158 4.18 -14.39 15.98
CA PRO A 158 3.00 -14.69 15.17
C PRO A 158 1.74 -14.98 16.00
N ARG A 159 0.57 -14.57 15.50
CA ARG A 159 -0.75 -14.89 16.10
C ARG A 159 -1.12 -16.34 15.81
N GLY A 160 -1.79 -16.99 16.77
CA GLY A 160 -2.38 -18.33 16.58
C GLY A 160 -1.36 -19.48 16.56
N LEU A 161 -0.10 -19.27 16.96
CA LEU A 161 0.90 -20.35 17.05
C LEU A 161 0.81 -21.16 18.37
N PHE A 162 0.01 -20.70 19.32
CA PHE A 162 -0.28 -21.37 20.59
C PHE A 162 -1.79 -21.42 20.91
N GLU A 163 -2.64 -21.14 19.93
CA GLU A 163 -4.10 -21.30 20.01
C GLU A 163 -4.53 -22.66 19.43
#